data_AF-A0A928CJL4-F1
#
_entry.id   AF-A0A928CJL4-F1
#
_cell.length_a   1.000
_cell.length_b   1.000
_cell.length_c   1.000
_cell.angle_alpha   90.00
_cell.angle_beta   90.00
_cell.angle_gamma   90.00
#
_symmetry.space_group_name_H-M   'P 1'
#
loop_
_entity.id
_entity.type
_entity.pdbx_description
1 polymer ?
#
loop_
_entity_poly.entity_id
_entity_poly.type
_entity_poly.pdbx_seq_one_letter_code
_entity_poly.pdbx_strand_id
1 'polypeptide(L)' 'MQIRTMKVADYEKVYALWMSCKNMGFNDIDDSKEGIARFLER' A
#
# COMPACT_ATOMS: atom_id res chain seq x y z
N MET A 1 -1.75 -2.42 -20.56
CA MET A 1 -1.85 -2.42 -19.08
C MET A 1 -0.82 -3.40 -18.56
N GLN A 2 0.15 -2.96 -17.76
CA GLN A 2 1.21 -3.83 -17.23
C GLN A 2 0.88 -4.17 -15.78
N ILE A 3 0.61 -5.45 -15.49
CA ILE A 3 0.35 -5.94 -14.14
C ILE A 3 1.63 -6.63 -13.65
N ARG A 4 2.10 -6.26 -12.45
CA ARG A 4 3.29 -6.85 -11.83
C ARG A 4 3.11 -6.93 -10.32
N THR A 5 3.91 -7.79 -9.68
CA THR A 5 4.00 -7.83 -8.21
C THR A 5 4.44 -6.48 -7.66
N MET A 6 3.73 -6.03 -6.62
CA MET A 6 4.07 -4.83 -5.87
C MET A 6 5.39 -5.04 -5.12
N LYS A 7 6.23 -4.02 -5.09
CA LYS A 7 7.42 -3.96 -4.23
C LYS A 7 7.19 -2.91 -3.14
N VAL A 8 7.89 -3.04 -2.02
CA VAL A 8 7.79 -2.04 -0.93
C VAL A 8 8.11 -0.61 -1.41
N ALA A 9 8.99 -0.47 -2.41
CA ALA A 9 9.31 0.82 -3.03
C ALA A 9 8.12 1.49 -3.75
N ASP A 10 7.07 0.74 -4.08
CA ASP A 10 5.85 1.26 -4.68
C ASP A 10 4.87 1.84 -3.65
N TYR A 11 5.09 1.57 -2.35
CA TYR A 11 4.17 1.91 -1.26
C TYR A 11 3.74 3.38 -1.30
N GLU A 12 4.68 4.32 -1.41
CA GLU A 12 4.35 5.75 -1.38
C GLU A 12 3.37 6.16 -2.48
N LYS A 13 3.55 5.63 -3.70
CA LYS A 13 2.69 5.93 -4.84
C LYS A 13 1.31 5.32 -4.69
N VAL A 14 1.26 4.08 -4.18
CA VAL A 14 0.01 3.35 -3.94
C VAL A 14 -0.77 3.99 -2.79
N TYR A 15 -0.09 4.38 -1.71
CA TYR A 15 -0.68 5.08 -0.59
C TYR A 15 -1.24 6.44 -1.00
N ALA A 16 -0.51 7.23 -1.80
CA ALA A 16 -1.01 8.49 -2.34
C ALA A 16 -2.27 8.28 -3.21
N LEU A 17 -2.33 7.20 -3.99
CA LEU A 17 -3.52 6.83 -4.75
C LEU A 17 -4.69 6.46 -3.82
N TRP A 18 -4.46 5.65 -2.80
CA TRP A 18 -5.48 5.28 -1.82
C TRP A 18 -6.04 6.50 -1.08
N MET A 19 -5.17 7.43 -0.66
CA MET A 19 -5.58 8.69 -0.03
C MET A 19 -6.40 9.61 -0.95
N SER A 20 -6.30 9.44 -2.27
CA SER A 20 -7.13 10.18 -3.23
C SER A 20 -8.57 9.63 -3.33
N CYS A 21 -8.81 8.41 -2.83
CA CYS A 21 -10.13 7.80 -2.80
C CYS A 21 -10.95 8.30 -1.61
N LYS A 22 -12.12 8.90 -1.88
CA LYS A 22 -13.03 9.34 -0.82
C LYS A 22 -13.57 8.14 -0.02
N ASN A 23 -13.69 8.31 1.29
CA ASN A 23 -14.23 7.31 2.23
C ASN A 23 -13.40 6.02 2.38
N MET A 24 -12.11 6.05 2.04
CA MET A 24 -11.21 4.94 2.33
C MET A 24 -10.81 4.99 3.81
N GLY A 25 -11.12 3.92 4.55
CA GLY A 25 -10.69 3.74 5.94
C GLY A 25 -9.40 2.93 5.97
N PHE A 26 -8.41 3.41 6.70
CA PHE A 26 -7.12 2.74 6.87
C PHE A 26 -6.95 2.29 8.31
N ASN A 27 -6.29 1.15 8.48
CA ASN A 27 -5.75 0.71 9.74
C ASN A 27 -4.30 1.21 9.89
N ASP A 28 -3.98 1.84 11.02
CA ASP A 28 -2.65 2.41 11.27
C ASP A 28 -1.52 1.37 11.34
N ILE A 29 -1.85 0.08 11.50
CA ILE A 29 -0.88 -1.02 11.61
C ILE A 29 -0.77 -1.76 10.28
N ASP A 30 -1.87 -2.27 9.74
CA ASP A 30 -1.82 -3.13 8.55
C ASP A 30 -1.56 -2.33 7.26
N ASP A 31 -2.14 -1.13 7.14
CA ASP A 31 -1.95 -0.26 5.98
C ASP A 31 -0.72 0.67 6.09
N SER A 32 0.02 0.55 7.20
CA SER A 32 1.33 1.18 7.36
C SER A 32 2.34 0.62 6.37
N LYS A 33 3.43 1.38 6.15
CA LYS A 33 4.52 0.94 5.30
C LYS A 33 5.14 -0.36 5.82
N GLU A 34 5.29 -0.46 7.13
CA GLU A 34 5.84 -1.61 7.83
C GLU A 34 4.90 -2.83 7.75
N GLY A 35 3.59 -2.61 7.88
CA GLY A 35 2.56 -3.65 7.73
C GLY A 35 2.56 -4.24 6.32
N ILE A 36 2.52 -3.39 5.30
CA ILE A 36 2.59 -3.80 3.90
C ILE A 36 3.95 -4.44 3.57
N ALA A 37 5.06 -3.93 4.09
CA ALA A 37 6.38 -4.55 3.90
C ALA A 37 6.40 -5.98 4.41
N ARG A 38 5.93 -6.21 5.65
CA ARG A 38 5.81 -7.56 6.23
C ARG A 38 4.87 -8.46 5.45
N PHE A 39 3.80 -7.92 4.87
CA PHE A 39 2.89 -8.69 4.03
C PHE A 39 3.57 -9.13 2.72
N LEU A 40 4.34 -8.24 2.09
CA LEU A 40 5.06 -8.53 0.84
C LEU A 40 6.26 -9.47 1.01
N GLU A 41 6.76 -9.63 2.23
CA GLU A 41 7.83 -10.58 2.56
C GLU A 41 7.34 -12.03 2.75
N ARG A 42 6.02 -12.27 2.73
CA ARG A 42 5.41 -13.61 2.83
C ARG A 42 5.29 -14.28 1.46
#